data_AF-H9MCK4-F1
#
_entry.id   AF-H9MCK4-F1
#
_cell.length_a   1.000
_cell.length_b   1.000
_cell.length_c   1.000
_cell.angle_alpha   90.00
_cell.angle_beta   90.00
_cell.angle_gamma   90.00
#
_symmetry.space_group_name_H-M   'P 1'
#
loop_
_entity.id
_entity.type
_entity.pdbx_description
1 polymer ?
#
loop_
_entity_poly.entity_id
_entity_poly.type
_entity_poly.pdbx_seq_one_letter_code
_entity_poly.pdbx_strand_id
1 'polypeptide(L)' 'WCEVEGQSFNPPVSTIVSQILVVPMRGGSTDEAAVKMNIEKLGKVLDIYEERLSKSKYLAGDFFSLADLQHLPHTHYL' A
#
# COMPACT_ATOMS: atom_id res chain seq x y z
N TRP A 1 -10.19 2.10 -9.28
CA TRP A 1 -8.91 2.27 -8.59
C TRP A 1 -9.08 2.67 -7.13
N CYS A 2 -10.13 3.42 -6.73
CA CYS A 2 -10.44 3.56 -5.29
C CYS A 2 -10.78 2.24 -4.60
N GLU A 3 -11.67 1.43 -5.18
CA GLU A 3 -11.95 0.11 -4.61
C GLU A 3 -10.72 -0.81 -4.61
N VAL A 4 -9.83 -0.68 -5.61
CA VAL A 4 -8.57 -1.45 -5.66
C VAL A 4 -7.63 -1.01 -4.55
N GLU A 5 -7.60 0.29 -4.23
CA GLU A 5 -6.88 0.79 -3.07
C GLU A 5 -7.43 0.13 -1.79
N GLY A 6 -8.74 0.28 -1.54
CA GLY A 6 -9.34 -0.15 -0.28
C GLY A 6 -9.30 -1.67 -0.07
N GLN A 7 -9.47 -2.46 -1.13
CA GLN A 7 -9.61 -3.92 -1.03
C GLN A 7 -8.29 -4.69 -1.28
N SER A 8 -7.32 -4.11 -1.99
CA SER A 8 -6.11 -4.84 -2.41
C SER A 8 -4.82 -4.20 -1.93
N PHE A 9 -4.70 -2.87 -1.97
CA PHE A 9 -3.48 -2.17 -1.53
C PHE A 9 -3.48 -1.90 -0.02
N ASN A 10 -4.58 -1.35 0.50
CA ASN A 10 -4.71 -0.91 1.89
C ASN A 10 -4.51 -2.05 2.91
N PRO A 11 -5.08 -3.26 2.74
CA PRO A 11 -4.92 -4.32 3.75
C PRO A 11 -3.46 -4.74 4.02
N PRO A 12 -2.62 -5.05 3.01
CA PRO A 12 -1.22 -5.39 3.27
C PRO A 12 -0.40 -4.18 3.75
N VAL A 13 -0.56 -2.99 3.15
CA VAL A 13 0.23 -1.82 3.54
C VAL A 13 -0.08 -1.32 4.95
N SER A 14 -1.37 -1.30 5.33
CA SER A 14 -1.77 -0.89 6.68
C SER A 14 -1.23 -1.84 7.74
N THR A 15 -1.12 -3.13 7.44
CA THR A 15 -0.49 -4.11 8.32
C THR A 15 1.01 -3.84 8.47
N ILE A 16 1.71 -3.57 7.37
CA ILE A 16 3.14 -3.21 7.40
C ILE A 16 3.35 -1.96 8.26
N VAL A 17 2.65 -0.85 7.94
CA VAL A 17 2.79 0.43 8.64
C VAL A 17 2.43 0.30 10.13
N SER A 18 1.38 -0.44 10.46
CA SER A 18 1.00 -0.70 11.84
C SER A 18 2.12 -1.42 12.62
N GLN A 19 2.73 -2.45 12.02
CA GLN A 19 3.77 -3.26 12.65
C GLN A 19 5.11 -2.53 12.80
N ILE A 20 5.49 -1.67 11.84
CA ILE A 20 6.78 -0.95 11.89
C ILE A 20 6.70 0.37 12.66
N LEU A 21 5.52 0.99 12.74
CA LEU A 21 5.34 2.31 13.35
C LEU A 21 4.49 2.24 14.62
N VAL A 22 3.24 1.81 14.50
CA VAL A 22 2.24 1.92 15.59
C VAL A 22 2.55 0.96 16.75
N VAL A 23 2.94 -0.28 16.45
CA VAL A 23 3.26 -1.29 17.48
C VAL A 23 4.48 -0.85 18.30
N PRO A 24 5.63 -0.45 17.70
CA PRO A 24 6.76 0.09 18.44
C PRO A 24 6.43 1.36 19.24
N MET A 25 5.65 2.29 18.67
CA MET A 25 5.20 3.50 19.37
C MET A 25 4.37 3.20 20.63
N ARG A 26 3.73 2.03 20.70
CA ARG A 26 2.95 1.55 21.85
C ARG A 26 3.76 0.65 22.80
N GLY A 27 5.08 0.55 22.60
CA GLY A 27 5.97 -0.29 23.42
C GLY A 27 5.94 -1.78 23.07
N GLY A 28 5.31 -2.16 21.97
CA GLY A 28 5.35 -3.52 21.45
C GLY A 28 6.60 -3.77 20.59
N SER A 29 6.78 -5.01 20.16
CA SER A 29 7.80 -5.40 19.19
C SER A 29 7.13 -5.77 17.86
N THR A 30 7.77 -5.39 16.76
CA THR A 30 7.33 -5.69 15.39
C THR A 30 7.25 -7.20 15.16
N ASP A 31 6.14 -7.66 14.58
CA ASP A 31 6.03 -9.02 14.04
C ASP A 31 6.64 -9.08 12.64
N GLU A 32 7.91 -9.44 12.58
CA GLU A 32 8.69 -9.54 11.34
C GLU A 32 8.10 -10.55 10.33
N ALA A 33 7.48 -11.63 10.82
CA ALA A 33 6.87 -12.63 9.96
C ALA A 33 5.62 -12.05 9.27
N ALA A 34 4.80 -11.31 10.03
CA ALA A 34 3.65 -10.59 9.49
C ALA A 34 4.07 -9.50 8.50
N VAL A 35 5.13 -8.74 8.79
CA VAL A 35 5.67 -7.72 7.87
C VAL A 35 6.11 -8.38 6.56
N LYS A 36 6.97 -9.40 6.62
CA LYS A 36 7.47 -10.09 5.42
C LYS A 36 6.35 -10.66 4.57
N MET A 37 5.38 -11.35 5.18
CA MET A 37 4.22 -11.91 4.46
C MET A 37 3.42 -10.81 3.74
N ASN A 38 3.24 -9.64 4.35
CA ASN A 38 2.48 -8.56 3.74
C ASN A 38 3.29 -7.77 2.71
N ILE A 39 4.62 -7.70 2.83
CA ILE A 39 5.50 -7.20 1.76
C ILE A 39 5.33 -8.06 0.49
N GLU A 40 5.34 -9.39 0.62
CA GLU A 40 5.13 -10.29 -0.52
C GLU A 40 3.73 -10.12 -1.15
N LYS A 41 2.68 -9.92 -0.34
CA LYS A 41 1.33 -9.63 -0.84
C LYS A 41 1.26 -8.27 -1.54
N LEU A 42 1.87 -7.25 -0.94
CA LEU A 42 1.89 -5.90 -1.49
C LEU A 42 2.66 -5.86 -2.82
N GLY A 43 3.79 -6.55 -2.92
CA GLY A 43 4.57 -6.67 -4.15
C GLY A 43 3.72 -7.16 -5.33
N LYS A 44 2.94 -8.22 -5.14
CA LYS A 44 2.02 -8.73 -6.17
C LYS A 44 0.95 -7.72 -6.60
N VAL A 45 0.48 -6.88 -5.66
CA VAL A 45 -0.45 -5.79 -5.99
C VAL A 45 0.27 -4.70 -6.78
N LEU A 46 1.51 -4.35 -6.39
CA LEU A 46 2.33 -3.37 -7.08
C LEU A 46 2.71 -3.80 -8.50
N ASP A 47 2.89 -5.10 -8.76
CA ASP A 47 3.10 -5.62 -10.13
C ASP A 47 1.92 -5.25 -11.07
N ILE A 48 0.69 -5.30 -10.57
CA ILE A 48 -0.51 -4.88 -11.33
C ILE A 48 -0.52 -3.35 -11.52
N TYR A 49 -0.04 -2.60 -10.52
CA TYR A 49 0.06 -1.15 -10.60
C TYR A 49 1.11 -0.72 -11.62
N GLU A 50 2.24 -1.42 -11.70
CA GLU A 50 3.28 -1.19 -12.71
C GLU A 50 2.71 -1.37 -14.12
N GLU A 51 1.97 -2.47 -14.36
CA GLU A 51 1.32 -2.67 -15.65
C GLU A 51 0.30 -1.55 -15.95
N ARG A 52 -0.49 -1.13 -14.95
CA ARG A 52 -1.45 -0.04 -15.13
C ARG A 52 -0.76 1.28 -15.47
N LEU A 53 0.26 1.65 -14.71
CA LEU A 53 0.95 2.93 -14.81
C LEU A 53 1.86 2.99 -16.05
N SER A 54 2.28 1.84 -16.58
CA SER A 54 2.94 1.76 -17.90
C SER A 54 2.03 2.22 -19.05
N LYS A 55 0.70 2.17 -18.87
CA LYS A 55 -0.31 2.49 -19.89
C LYS A 55 -1.04 3.81 -19.65
N SER A 56 -0.86 4.43 -18.49
CA SER A 56 -1.67 5.56 -18.02
C SER A 56 -0.88 6.36 -17.00
N LYS A 57 -0.87 7.70 -17.09
CA LYS A 57 -0.04 8.53 -16.19
C LYS A 57 -0.41 8.41 -14.70
N TYR A 58 -1.69 8.19 -14.42
CA TYR A 58 -2.24 7.99 -13.07
C TYR A 58 -3.13 6.75 -13.06
N LEU A 59 -3.57 6.32 -11.87
CA LEU A 59 -4.36 5.10 -11.71
C LEU A 59 -5.68 5.20 -12.47
N ALA A 60 -6.39 6.33 -12.38
CA ALA A 60 -7.68 6.51 -13.06
C ALA A 60 -7.60 6.90 -14.55
N GLY A 61 -6.42 7.23 -15.06
CA GLY A 61 -6.25 7.77 -16.42
C GLY A 61 -5.10 8.76 -16.50
N ASP A 62 -5.18 9.73 -17.41
CA ASP A 62 -4.12 10.73 -17.62
C ASP A 62 -4.27 11.99 -16.75
N PHE A 63 -5.01 11.90 -15.65
CA PHE A 63 -5.19 12.97 -14.67
C PHE A 63 -5.12 12.44 -13.24
N PHE A 64 -4.58 13.26 -12.34
CA PHE A 64 -4.54 12.94 -10.91
C PHE A 64 -5.96 12.96 -10.32
N SER A 65 -6.29 11.96 -9.51
CA SER A 65 -7.64 11.77 -9.00
C SER A 65 -7.65 11.32 -7.54
N LEU A 66 -8.86 11.19 -6.97
CA LEU A 66 -9.02 10.55 -5.65
C LEU A 66 -8.40 9.15 -5.60
N ALA A 67 -8.37 8.45 -6.75
CA ALA A 67 -7.77 7.13 -6.86
C ALA A 67 -6.31 7.14 -6.43
N ASP A 68 -5.56 8.20 -6.73
CA ASP A 68 -4.14 8.35 -6.45
C ASP A 68 -3.90 9.00 -5.07
N LEU A 69 -4.75 9.97 -4.72
CA LEU A 69 -4.65 10.74 -3.48
C LEU A 69 -4.71 9.85 -2.23
N GLN A 70 -5.60 8.85 -2.23
CA GLN A 70 -5.86 8.06 -1.04
C GLN A 70 -4.71 7.09 -0.68
N HIS A 71 -3.78 6.83 -1.62
CA HIS A 71 -2.58 6.02 -1.36
C HIS A 71 -1.51 6.77 -0.56
N LEU A 72 -1.54 8.11 -0.58
CA LEU A 72 -0.48 8.94 -0.01
C LEU A 72 -0.19 8.68 1.48
N PRO A 73 -1.20 8.55 2.38
CA PRO A 73 -0.93 8.42 3.81
C PRO A 73 -0.11 7.17 4.15
N HIS A 74 -0.37 6.05 3.48
CA HIS A 74 0.36 4.81 3.71
C HIS A 74 1.67 4.75 2.94
N THR A 75 1.68 5.20 1.68
CA THR A 75 2.87 5.15 0.81
C THR A 75 4.00 6.02 1.35
N HIS A 76 3.71 7.08 2.11
CA HIS A 76 4.74 7.89 2.76
C HIS A 76 5.64 7.11 3.74
N TYR A 77 5.15 5.99 4.27
CA TYR A 77 5.87 5.17 5.25
C TYR A 77 6.49 3.89 4.65
N LEU A 78 6.37 3.70 3.33
CA LEU A 78 7.05 2.65 2.58
C LEU A 78 8.37 3.17 2.02
#